data_AF-A0A140EBU2-F1
#
_entry.id   AF-A0A140EBU2-F1
#
_cell.length_a   1.000
_cell.length_b   1.000
_cell.length_c   1.000
_cell.angle_alpha   90.00
_cell.angle_beta   90.00
_cell.angle_gamma   90.00
#
_symmetry.space_group_name_H-M   'P 1'
#
loop_
_entity.id
_entity.type
_entity.pdbx_description
1 polymer ?
#
loop_
_entity_poly.entity_id
_entity_poly.type
_entity_poly.pdbx_seq_one_letter_code
_entity_poly.pdbx_strand_id
1 'polypeptide(L)'
;TAAPPHKAPSRRALTLAGSLQDSELLMFDAQSPGELRERLVQAADYTTQLSYAQIGDLAATLQRDLLDQPWRAAAVVTSPQDAGQQLRGLVEALDARGPDDGFRAVDGGRTFFGRTGENSRIGFLFPGQGSGTGTSGGALARRFPEAADVYAGAGLPTDGDTTATEVAQPRIATGSLAGLRALDALGIEADVAVGHSLGELAALHWAGAMDGQVLLDAAKIRGRAMAEHSACGTMASLGAAPAAVQELTAGLPVVVAG
;
A
#
# COMPACT_ATOMS: atom_id res chain seq x y z
N THR A 1 18.53 -32.10 -31.47
CA THR A 1 17.09 -31.89 -31.22
C THR A 1 16.95 -30.74 -30.26
N ALA A 2 16.41 -29.60 -30.72
CA ALA A 2 16.18 -28.44 -29.85
C ALA A 2 15.06 -28.76 -28.87
N ALA A 3 15.28 -28.51 -27.58
CA ALA A 3 14.23 -28.63 -26.57
C ALA A 3 13.06 -27.70 -26.94
N PRO A 4 11.80 -28.14 -26.78
CA PRO A 4 10.67 -27.28 -27.08
C PRO A 4 10.72 -26.02 -26.19
N PRO A 5 10.35 -24.84 -26.71
CA PRO A 5 10.32 -23.63 -25.89
C PRO A 5 9.38 -23.86 -24.70
N HIS A 6 9.84 -23.52 -23.49
CA HIS A 6 9.03 -23.60 -22.29
C HIS A 6 7.71 -22.84 -22.53
N LYS A 7 6.57 -23.54 -22.43
CA LYS A 7 5.26 -22.89 -22.54
C LYS A 7 5.15 -21.84 -21.43
N ALA A 8 4.77 -20.62 -21.80
CA ALA A 8 4.46 -19.59 -20.82
C ALA A 8 3.41 -20.12 -19.83
N PRO A 9 3.56 -19.84 -18.52
CA PRO A 9 2.60 -20.29 -17.51
C PRO A 9 1.19 -19.77 -17.84
N SER A 10 0.18 -20.63 -17.66
CA SER A 10 -1.21 -20.24 -17.89
C SER A 10 -1.65 -19.12 -16.95
N ARG A 11 -2.65 -18.32 -17.33
CA ARG A 11 -3.24 -17.29 -16.45
C ARG A 11 -3.64 -17.87 -15.09
N ARG A 12 -4.23 -19.06 -15.07
CA ARG A 12 -4.58 -19.78 -13.83
C ARG A 12 -3.36 -20.15 -12.99
N ALA A 13 -2.27 -20.59 -13.62
CA ALA A 13 -1.03 -20.92 -12.91
C ALA A 13 -0.38 -19.66 -12.31
N LEU A 14 -0.41 -18.53 -13.03
CA LEU A 14 0.05 -17.23 -12.51
C LEU A 14 -0.83 -16.76 -11.33
N THR A 15 -2.16 -16.91 -11.43
CA THR A 15 -3.09 -16.58 -10.33
C THR A 15 -2.83 -17.43 -9.08
N LEU A 16 -2.59 -18.74 -9.22
CA LEU A 16 -2.28 -19.63 -8.10
C LEU A 16 -0.88 -19.40 -7.53
N ALA A 17 0.11 -19.07 -8.37
CA ALA A 17 1.45 -18.72 -7.89
C ALA A 17 1.44 -17.42 -7.08
N GLY A 18 0.56 -16.47 -7.43
CA GLY A 18 0.34 -15.24 -6.67
C GLY A 18 -0.51 -15.39 -5.41
N SER A 19 -1.03 -16.59 -5.10
CA SER A 19 -1.89 -16.82 -3.94
C SER A 19 -1.14 -17.27 -2.68
N LEU A 20 0.15 -17.60 -2.78
CA LEU A 20 0.98 -17.86 -1.59
C LEU A 20 1.23 -16.53 -0.86
N GLN A 21 0.63 -16.38 0.32
CA GLN A 21 0.75 -15.19 1.15
C GLN A 21 1.22 -15.57 2.55
N ASP A 22 2.00 -14.68 3.14
CA ASP A 22 2.41 -14.78 4.54
C ASP A 22 1.29 -14.33 5.50
N SER A 23 0.18 -13.84 4.95
CA SER A 23 -0.97 -13.32 5.71
C SER A 23 -2.26 -13.44 4.92
N GLU A 24 -3.38 -13.52 5.64
CA GLU A 24 -4.75 -13.59 5.13
C GLU A 24 -5.60 -12.47 5.71
N LEU A 25 -6.64 -12.06 4.98
CA LEU A 25 -7.60 -11.03 5.42
C LEU A 25 -8.95 -11.68 5.74
N LEU A 26 -9.30 -11.73 7.02
CA LEU A 26 -10.62 -12.18 7.48
C LEU A 26 -11.55 -10.97 7.55
N MET A 27 -12.72 -11.04 6.91
CA MET A 27 -13.69 -9.94 6.84
C MET A 27 -15.04 -10.38 7.39
N PHE A 28 -15.72 -9.48 8.09
CA PHE A 28 -17.00 -9.74 8.73
C PHE A 28 -17.91 -8.55 8.56
N ASP A 29 -19.21 -8.82 8.41
CA ASP A 29 -20.25 -7.81 8.50
C ASP A 29 -21.49 -8.31 9.27
N ALA A 30 -22.25 -7.38 9.84
CA ALA A 30 -23.48 -7.68 10.57
C ALA A 30 -24.41 -6.46 10.69
N GLN A 31 -25.70 -6.70 11.03
CA GLN A 31 -26.68 -5.62 11.21
C GLN A 31 -26.46 -4.87 12.53
N SER A 32 -25.91 -5.54 13.53
CA SER A 32 -25.70 -4.98 14.86
C SER A 32 -24.31 -5.33 15.43
N PRO A 33 -23.82 -4.57 16.44
CA PRO A 33 -22.61 -4.94 17.16
C PRO A 33 -22.70 -6.31 17.82
N GLY A 34 -23.88 -6.69 18.32
CA GLY A 34 -24.11 -7.98 18.97
C GLY A 34 -23.90 -9.14 18.01
N GLU A 35 -24.51 -9.07 16.82
CA GLU A 35 -24.30 -10.06 15.77
C GLU A 35 -22.85 -10.10 15.29
N LEU A 36 -22.20 -8.94 15.09
CA LEU A 36 -20.80 -8.89 14.70
C LEU A 36 -19.91 -9.59 15.74
N ARG A 37 -20.17 -9.34 17.03
CA ARG A 37 -19.49 -9.97 18.15
C ARG A 37 -19.65 -11.50 18.12
N GLU A 38 -20.88 -11.99 17.94
CA GLU A 38 -21.16 -13.43 17.86
C GLU A 38 -20.39 -14.10 16.71
N ARG A 39 -20.39 -13.48 15.52
CA ARG A 39 -19.62 -13.97 14.36
C ARG A 39 -18.12 -14.00 14.64
N LEU A 40 -17.57 -12.96 15.28
CA LEU A 40 -16.16 -12.89 15.64
C LEU A 40 -15.77 -13.96 16.66
N VAL A 41 -16.58 -14.20 17.69
CA VAL A 41 -16.35 -15.26 18.69
C VAL A 41 -16.37 -16.63 18.04
N GLN A 42 -17.39 -16.92 17.21
CA GLN A 42 -17.51 -18.18 16.51
C GLN A 42 -16.28 -18.43 15.60
N ALA A 43 -15.83 -17.41 14.87
CA ALA A 43 -14.65 -17.51 14.03
C ALA A 43 -13.37 -17.69 14.86
N ALA A 44 -13.20 -17.00 15.99
CA ALA A 44 -12.02 -17.10 16.86
C ALA A 44 -11.85 -18.49 17.48
N ASP A 45 -12.95 -19.16 17.80
CA ASP A 45 -12.93 -20.53 18.31
C ASP A 45 -12.66 -21.53 17.18
N TYR A 46 -13.26 -21.31 16.01
CA TYR A 46 -13.03 -22.16 14.84
C TYR A 46 -11.59 -22.09 14.32
N THR A 47 -10.96 -20.91 14.26
CA THR A 47 -9.61 -20.74 13.70
C THR A 47 -8.57 -21.56 14.44
N THR A 48 -8.70 -21.77 15.74
CA THR A 48 -7.76 -22.59 16.54
C THR A 48 -7.73 -24.07 16.13
N GLN A 49 -8.75 -24.53 15.39
CA GLN A 49 -8.86 -25.90 14.90
C GLN A 49 -8.38 -26.04 13.44
N LEU A 50 -8.05 -24.93 12.78
CA LEU A 50 -7.63 -24.91 11.40
C LEU A 50 -6.13 -25.19 11.24
N SER A 51 -5.78 -25.82 10.14
CA SER A 51 -4.41 -25.83 9.62
C SER A 51 -4.08 -24.51 8.92
N TYR A 52 -2.78 -24.24 8.72
CA TYR A 52 -2.32 -23.08 7.95
C TYR A 52 -2.97 -22.99 6.55
N ALA A 53 -3.09 -24.12 5.86
CA ALA A 53 -3.66 -24.16 4.51
C ALA A 53 -5.15 -23.79 4.47
N GLN A 54 -5.88 -23.98 5.58
CA GLN A 54 -7.32 -23.72 5.65
C GLN A 54 -7.67 -22.27 5.99
N ILE A 55 -6.70 -21.44 6.40
CA ILE A 55 -6.97 -20.02 6.68
C ILE A 55 -7.36 -19.28 5.39
N GLY A 56 -6.67 -19.54 4.29
CA GLY A 56 -7.02 -18.95 2.99
C GLY A 56 -8.43 -19.34 2.52
N ASP A 57 -8.82 -20.59 2.74
CA ASP A 57 -10.19 -21.06 2.45
C ASP A 57 -11.23 -20.36 3.35
N LEU A 58 -10.91 -20.14 4.62
CA LEU A 58 -11.75 -19.38 5.54
C LEU A 58 -11.88 -17.92 5.08
N ALA A 59 -10.78 -17.26 4.74
CA ALA A 59 -10.78 -15.88 4.24
C ALA A 59 -11.65 -15.73 2.98
N ALA A 60 -11.49 -16.64 2.02
CA ALA A 60 -12.28 -16.68 0.79
C ALA A 60 -13.77 -17.00 1.05
N THR A 61 -14.07 -17.78 2.08
CA THR A 61 -15.47 -18.08 2.47
C THR A 61 -16.11 -16.86 3.14
N LEU A 62 -15.43 -16.27 4.12
CA LEU A 62 -15.89 -15.07 4.81
C LEU A 62 -16.10 -13.90 3.84
N GLN A 63 -15.22 -13.70 2.86
CA GLN A 63 -15.40 -12.70 1.82
C GLN A 63 -16.69 -12.93 1.01
N ARG A 64 -16.97 -14.18 0.61
CA ARG A 64 -18.16 -14.51 -0.19
C ARG A 64 -19.46 -14.38 0.60
N ASP A 65 -19.38 -14.53 1.92
CA ASP A 65 -20.52 -14.44 2.84
C ASP A 65 -20.82 -13.00 3.30
N LEU A 66 -20.09 -12.00 2.79
CA LEU A 66 -20.39 -10.59 3.05
C LEU A 66 -21.73 -10.21 2.40
N LEU A 67 -22.55 -9.46 3.16
CA LEU A 67 -23.89 -9.01 2.80
C LEU A 67 -24.01 -7.47 2.79
N ASP A 68 -22.88 -6.77 2.73
CA ASP A 68 -22.75 -5.32 2.80
C ASP A 68 -23.42 -4.67 4.02
N GLN A 69 -23.40 -5.37 5.15
CA GLN A 69 -24.02 -4.92 6.39
C GLN A 69 -23.26 -3.76 7.05
N PRO A 70 -23.93 -2.93 7.87
CA PRO A 70 -23.37 -1.68 8.35
C PRO A 70 -22.26 -1.85 9.37
N TRP A 71 -22.29 -2.87 10.21
CA TRP A 71 -21.20 -3.14 11.16
C TRP A 71 -20.17 -4.04 10.48
N ARG A 72 -18.91 -3.61 10.43
CA ARG A 72 -17.85 -4.30 9.72
C ARG A 72 -16.64 -4.51 10.63
N ALA A 73 -15.98 -5.64 10.46
CA ALA A 73 -14.67 -5.89 11.05
C ALA A 73 -13.74 -6.60 10.07
N ALA A 74 -12.45 -6.37 10.21
CA ALA A 74 -11.43 -7.05 9.43
C ALA A 74 -10.19 -7.35 10.27
N ALA A 75 -9.52 -8.46 9.99
CA ALA A 75 -8.27 -8.85 10.64
C ALA A 75 -7.26 -9.40 9.63
N VAL A 76 -6.03 -8.87 9.66
CA VAL A 76 -4.88 -9.39 8.92
C VAL A 76 -4.16 -10.42 9.79
N VAL A 77 -4.15 -11.69 9.37
CA VAL A 77 -3.71 -12.82 10.19
C VAL A 77 -2.62 -13.64 9.52
N THR A 78 -1.66 -14.18 10.26
CA THR A 78 -0.50 -14.93 9.71
C THR A 78 -0.54 -16.42 10.01
N SER A 79 -1.37 -16.84 10.97
CA SER A 79 -1.49 -18.23 11.42
C SER A 79 -2.85 -18.49 12.07
N PRO A 80 -3.26 -19.74 12.30
CA PRO A 80 -4.54 -20.04 12.92
C PRO A 80 -4.61 -19.53 14.37
N GLN A 81 -3.49 -19.61 15.09
CA GLN A 81 -3.35 -19.08 16.46
C GLN A 81 -3.43 -17.55 16.48
N ASP A 82 -2.70 -16.88 15.59
CA ASP A 82 -2.75 -15.43 15.44
C ASP A 82 -4.15 -14.95 15.04
N ALA A 83 -4.85 -15.67 14.15
CA ALA A 83 -6.23 -15.38 13.82
C ALA A 83 -7.15 -15.44 15.06
N GLY A 84 -7.02 -16.49 15.87
CA GLY A 84 -7.76 -16.59 17.13
C GLY A 84 -7.44 -15.46 18.11
N GLN A 85 -6.20 -14.98 18.15
CA GLN A 85 -5.80 -13.84 19.00
C GLN A 85 -6.38 -12.51 18.48
N GLN A 86 -6.22 -12.23 17.20
CA GLN A 86 -6.68 -10.99 16.56
C GLN A 86 -8.20 -10.85 16.64
N LEU A 87 -8.95 -11.94 16.42
CA LEU A 87 -10.41 -11.94 16.52
C LEU A 87 -10.91 -11.75 17.96
N ARG A 88 -10.22 -12.33 18.96
CA ARG A 88 -10.54 -12.05 20.38
C ARG A 88 -10.24 -10.61 20.76
N GLY A 89 -9.14 -10.05 20.28
CA GLY A 89 -8.83 -8.63 20.45
C GLY A 89 -9.89 -7.71 19.82
N LEU A 90 -10.43 -8.09 18.66
CA LEU A 90 -11.57 -7.38 18.06
C LEU A 90 -12.85 -7.46 18.91
N VAL A 91 -13.14 -8.62 19.51
CA VAL A 91 -14.26 -8.77 20.44
C VAL A 91 -14.10 -7.85 21.65
N GLU A 92 -12.92 -7.83 22.27
CA GLU A 92 -12.62 -6.93 23.39
C GLU A 92 -12.76 -5.45 23.00
N ALA A 93 -12.24 -5.07 21.82
CA ALA A 93 -12.34 -3.71 21.32
C ALA A 93 -13.78 -3.29 21.00
N LEU A 94 -14.59 -4.22 20.48
CA LEU A 94 -16.01 -4.03 20.21
C LEU A 94 -16.83 -3.92 21.50
N ASP A 95 -16.50 -4.72 22.53
CA ASP A 95 -17.14 -4.66 23.85
C ASP A 95 -16.76 -3.37 24.60
N ALA A 96 -15.53 -2.88 24.44
CA ALA A 96 -15.03 -1.62 25.01
C ALA A 96 -15.33 -0.39 24.14
N ARG A 97 -16.21 -0.50 23.13
CA ARG A 97 -16.52 0.63 22.24
C ARG A 97 -17.17 1.79 23.00
N GLY A 98 -16.80 3.01 22.62
CA GLY A 98 -17.46 4.22 23.10
C GLY A 98 -18.80 4.46 22.37
N PRO A 99 -19.49 5.57 22.65
CA PRO A 99 -20.70 5.96 21.93
C PRO A 99 -20.45 6.36 20.46
N ASP A 100 -19.17 6.47 20.05
CA ASP A 100 -18.78 6.68 18.66
C ASP A 100 -18.68 5.34 17.93
N ASP A 101 -19.55 5.15 16.94
CA ASP A 101 -19.62 3.97 16.08
C ASP A 101 -18.63 4.04 14.90
N GLY A 102 -17.75 5.05 14.86
CA GLY A 102 -16.77 5.25 13.78
C GLY A 102 -15.75 4.13 13.58
N PHE A 103 -15.00 4.22 12.49
CA PHE A 103 -13.90 3.31 12.17
C PHE A 103 -12.76 3.38 13.19
N ARG A 104 -12.29 2.23 13.65
CA ARG A 104 -11.17 2.11 14.59
C ARG A 104 -10.18 1.07 14.10
N ALA A 105 -8.94 1.48 13.94
CA ALA A 105 -7.80 0.57 13.83
C ALA A 105 -7.32 0.18 15.24
N VAL A 106 -7.09 -1.10 15.46
CA VAL A 106 -6.62 -1.69 16.71
C VAL A 106 -5.31 -2.45 16.42
N ASP A 107 -4.54 -2.72 17.47
CA ASP A 107 -3.33 -3.55 17.44
C ASP A 107 -2.35 -3.19 16.30
N GLY A 108 -1.88 -1.94 16.30
CA GLY A 108 -0.89 -1.49 15.31
C GLY A 108 -1.37 -1.50 13.86
N GLY A 109 -2.68 -1.55 13.61
CA GLY A 109 -3.27 -1.50 12.27
C GLY A 109 -3.44 -2.86 11.60
N ARG A 110 -3.51 -3.95 12.36
CA ARG A 110 -3.83 -5.29 11.84
C ARG A 110 -5.30 -5.65 11.93
N THR A 111 -6.02 -5.01 12.85
CA THR A 111 -7.43 -5.24 13.08
C THR A 111 -8.22 -3.95 12.99
N PHE A 112 -9.43 -4.07 12.46
CA PHE A 112 -10.30 -2.94 12.17
C PHE A 112 -11.72 -3.30 12.53
N PHE A 113 -12.45 -2.36 13.13
CA PHE A 113 -13.91 -2.46 13.21
C PHE A 113 -14.55 -1.07 13.17
N GLY A 114 -15.82 -1.04 12.81
CA GLY A 114 -16.61 0.17 12.86
C GLY A 114 -17.94 -0.01 12.16
N ARG A 115 -18.75 1.03 12.21
CA ARG A 115 -19.98 1.14 11.45
C ARG A 115 -19.75 1.95 10.19
N THR A 116 -20.35 1.54 9.09
CA THR A 116 -20.41 2.35 7.87
C THR A 116 -21.10 3.69 8.18
N GLY A 117 -20.37 4.78 7.99
CA GLY A 117 -20.89 6.15 8.05
C GLY A 117 -21.17 6.72 6.65
N GLU A 118 -21.35 8.04 6.56
CA GLU A 118 -21.38 8.75 5.27
C GLU A 118 -20.09 8.49 4.46
N ASN A 119 -20.16 8.73 3.15
CA ASN A 119 -19.07 8.47 2.20
C ASN A 119 -17.74 9.08 2.66
N SER A 120 -16.87 8.24 3.21
CA SER A 120 -15.48 8.60 3.50
C SER A 120 -14.79 8.92 2.18
N ARG A 121 -14.19 10.10 2.09
CA ARG A 121 -13.37 10.48 0.95
C ARG A 121 -11.98 9.88 1.06
N ILE A 122 -11.49 9.29 -0.03
CA ILE A 122 -10.15 8.70 -0.09
C ILE A 122 -9.25 9.69 -0.83
N GLY A 123 -8.07 9.98 -0.25
CA GLY A 123 -7.05 10.81 -0.86
C GLY A 123 -5.79 10.01 -1.13
N PHE A 124 -5.30 10.03 -2.38
CA PHE A 124 -4.01 9.43 -2.72
C PHE A 124 -2.85 10.38 -2.44
N LEU A 125 -1.83 9.86 -1.78
CA LEU A 125 -0.62 10.61 -1.41
C LEU A 125 0.57 10.00 -2.17
N PHE A 126 1.14 10.78 -3.07
CA PHE A 126 2.27 10.35 -3.89
C PHE A 126 3.59 10.84 -3.28
N PRO A 127 4.51 9.92 -2.95
CA PRO A 127 5.76 10.28 -2.31
C PRO A 127 6.71 11.05 -3.25
N GLY A 128 7.60 11.81 -2.63
CA GLY A 128 8.72 12.46 -3.32
C GLY A 128 9.99 11.63 -3.36
N GLN A 129 11.11 12.30 -3.64
CA GLN A 129 12.44 11.70 -3.61
C GLN A 129 12.79 11.18 -2.20
N GLY A 130 13.49 10.04 -2.13
CA GLY A 130 13.84 9.36 -0.87
C GLY A 130 12.93 8.19 -0.50
N SER A 131 11.87 7.94 -1.27
CA SER A 131 10.96 6.81 -1.03
C SER A 131 11.39 5.53 -1.75
N GLY A 132 11.32 4.42 -1.01
CA GLY A 132 11.67 3.09 -1.50
C GLY A 132 13.14 2.95 -1.91
N THR A 133 13.57 1.70 -2.10
CA THR A 133 14.94 1.37 -2.55
C THR A 133 14.95 0.28 -3.62
N GLY A 134 13.87 -0.49 -3.76
CA GLY A 134 13.80 -1.62 -4.69
C GLY A 134 13.38 -1.24 -6.11
N THR A 135 13.87 -2.01 -7.08
CA THR A 135 13.57 -1.88 -8.51
C THR A 135 12.73 -3.04 -9.07
N SER A 136 12.48 -4.08 -8.26
CA SER A 136 11.74 -5.28 -8.66
C SER A 136 10.25 -5.27 -8.31
N GLY A 137 9.76 -4.23 -7.65
CA GLY A 137 8.37 -4.12 -7.20
C GLY A 137 7.97 -4.98 -5.98
N GLY A 138 8.89 -5.80 -5.47
CA GLY A 138 8.74 -6.46 -4.18
C GLY A 138 7.44 -7.27 -4.04
N ALA A 139 6.74 -7.08 -2.92
CA ALA A 139 5.50 -7.80 -2.63
C ALA A 139 4.37 -7.46 -3.61
N LEU A 140 4.28 -6.20 -4.06
CA LEU A 140 3.23 -5.77 -4.99
C LEU A 140 3.37 -6.46 -6.35
N ALA A 141 4.57 -6.46 -6.94
CA ALA A 141 4.79 -7.14 -8.22
C ALA A 141 4.60 -8.66 -8.15
N ARG A 142 4.87 -9.29 -6.99
CA ARG A 142 4.57 -10.71 -6.80
C ARG A 142 3.07 -11.00 -6.73
N ARG A 143 2.27 -10.03 -6.24
CA ARG A 143 0.84 -10.22 -5.96
C ARG A 143 -0.08 -9.75 -7.09
N PHE A 144 0.30 -8.68 -7.78
CA PHE A 144 -0.49 -8.00 -8.80
C PHE A 144 0.25 -8.05 -10.13
N PRO A 145 -0.21 -8.84 -11.12
CA PRO A 145 0.37 -8.87 -12.46
C PRO A 145 0.48 -7.48 -13.09
N GLU A 146 -0.51 -6.63 -12.88
CA GLU A 146 -0.56 -5.26 -13.40
C GLU A 146 0.56 -4.38 -12.82
N ALA A 147 0.96 -4.63 -11.57
CA ALA A 147 2.12 -3.98 -10.97
C ALA A 147 3.42 -4.57 -11.55
N ALA A 148 3.50 -5.89 -11.75
CA ALA A 148 4.65 -6.54 -12.37
C ALA A 148 4.92 -6.03 -13.78
N ASP A 149 3.87 -5.85 -14.58
CA ASP A 149 3.95 -5.34 -15.96
C ASP A 149 4.53 -3.92 -16.00
N VAL A 150 4.15 -3.07 -15.03
CA VAL A 150 4.72 -1.71 -14.89
C VAL A 150 6.23 -1.78 -14.65
N TYR A 151 6.69 -2.63 -13.73
CA TYR A 151 8.11 -2.79 -13.45
C TYR A 151 8.88 -3.41 -14.63
N ALA A 152 8.28 -4.38 -15.33
CA ALA A 152 8.88 -4.98 -16.51
C ALA A 152 9.04 -3.98 -17.66
N GLY A 153 8.06 -3.10 -17.87
CA GLY A 153 8.08 -2.07 -18.92
C GLY A 153 8.97 -0.85 -18.59
N ALA A 154 9.25 -0.58 -17.31
CA ALA A 154 9.97 0.62 -16.90
C ALA A 154 11.46 0.64 -17.28
N GLY A 155 12.07 -0.55 -17.42
CA GLY A 155 13.49 -0.70 -17.76
C GLY A 155 14.43 -0.11 -16.69
N LEU A 156 14.10 -0.31 -15.42
CA LEU A 156 14.89 0.24 -14.31
C LEU A 156 16.26 -0.46 -14.21
N PRO A 157 17.33 0.27 -13.85
CA PRO A 157 18.63 -0.34 -13.57
C PRO A 157 18.53 -1.35 -12.42
N THR A 158 19.08 -2.54 -12.61
CA THR A 158 19.14 -3.58 -11.56
C THR A 158 20.40 -3.48 -10.70
N ASP A 159 21.36 -2.68 -11.14
CA ASP A 159 22.72 -2.61 -10.59
C ASP A 159 23.06 -1.13 -10.34
N GLY A 160 23.89 -0.84 -9.33
CA GLY A 160 24.38 0.51 -9.05
C GLY A 160 23.69 1.22 -7.88
N ASP A 161 23.94 2.53 -7.76
CA ASP A 161 23.42 3.36 -6.67
C ASP A 161 21.95 3.74 -6.89
N THR A 162 21.04 3.04 -6.20
CA THR A 162 19.59 3.27 -6.26
C THR A 162 19.14 4.59 -5.61
N THR A 163 20.07 5.30 -4.96
CA THR A 163 19.84 6.61 -4.34
C THR A 163 20.26 7.77 -5.22
N ALA A 164 21.08 7.54 -6.25
CA ALA A 164 21.44 8.53 -7.25
C ALA A 164 20.16 9.12 -7.89
N THR A 165 20.10 10.44 -8.02
CA THR A 165 18.84 11.16 -8.32
C THR A 165 18.24 10.73 -9.66
N GLU A 166 19.09 10.51 -10.65
CA GLU A 166 18.76 10.02 -12.00
C GLU A 166 18.21 8.59 -12.02
N VAL A 167 18.52 7.77 -11.01
CA VAL A 167 17.98 6.41 -10.83
C VAL A 167 16.75 6.43 -9.92
N ALA A 168 16.79 7.21 -8.84
CA ALA A 168 15.75 7.27 -7.83
C ALA A 168 14.43 7.82 -8.38
N GLN A 169 14.47 8.88 -9.20
CA GLN A 169 13.25 9.49 -9.73
C GLN A 169 12.41 8.54 -10.61
N PRO A 170 12.94 7.92 -11.68
CA PRO A 170 12.16 6.96 -12.45
C PRO A 170 11.74 5.74 -11.65
N ARG A 171 12.55 5.28 -10.68
CA ARG A 171 12.19 4.19 -9.77
C ARG A 171 10.97 4.53 -8.91
N ILE A 172 10.92 5.73 -8.34
CA ILE A 172 9.80 6.18 -7.50
C ILE A 172 8.54 6.36 -8.34
N ALA A 173 8.65 6.99 -9.51
CA ALA A 173 7.52 7.14 -10.44
C ALA A 173 6.95 5.77 -10.87
N THR A 174 7.83 4.79 -11.14
CA THR A 174 7.44 3.40 -11.43
C THR A 174 6.69 2.78 -10.26
N GLY A 175 7.17 2.97 -9.03
CA GLY A 175 6.49 2.48 -7.83
C GLY A 175 5.11 3.11 -7.61
N SER A 176 4.97 4.42 -7.85
CA SER A 176 3.68 5.10 -7.79
C SER A 176 2.70 4.59 -8.85
N LEU A 177 3.17 4.36 -10.08
CA LEU A 177 2.36 3.81 -11.16
C LEU A 177 1.93 2.36 -10.87
N ALA A 178 2.84 1.53 -10.36
CA ALA A 178 2.55 0.15 -9.97
C ALA A 178 1.55 0.10 -8.79
N GLY A 179 1.70 1.00 -7.81
CA GLY A 179 0.76 1.16 -6.71
C GLY A 179 -0.64 1.54 -7.19
N LEU A 180 -0.74 2.47 -8.15
CA LEU A 180 -2.00 2.83 -8.79
C LEU A 180 -2.66 1.64 -9.47
N ARG A 181 -1.90 0.83 -10.21
CA ARG A 181 -2.43 -0.40 -10.83
C ARG A 181 -2.94 -1.41 -9.81
N ALA A 182 -2.25 -1.55 -8.67
CA ALA A 182 -2.70 -2.44 -7.61
C ALA A 182 -3.99 -1.93 -6.94
N LEU A 183 -4.11 -0.62 -6.69
CA LEU A 183 -5.32 -0.01 -6.13
C LEU A 183 -6.52 -0.13 -7.08
N ASP A 184 -6.30 0.11 -8.38
CA ASP A 184 -7.29 -0.08 -9.44
C ASP A 184 -7.78 -1.55 -9.51
N ALA A 185 -6.86 -2.52 -9.44
CA ALA A 185 -7.21 -3.94 -9.40
C ALA A 185 -8.03 -4.33 -8.14
N LEU A 186 -7.94 -3.55 -7.07
CA LEU A 186 -8.72 -3.71 -5.83
C LEU A 186 -10.02 -2.89 -5.85
N GLY A 187 -10.28 -2.10 -6.90
CA GLY A 187 -11.44 -1.21 -6.97
C GLY A 187 -11.39 -0.03 -5.98
N ILE A 188 -10.19 0.38 -5.57
CA ILE A 188 -10.00 1.51 -4.65
C ILE A 188 -9.87 2.80 -5.48
N GLU A 189 -10.87 3.65 -5.37
CA GLU A 189 -10.91 4.97 -6.00
C GLU A 189 -10.60 6.07 -4.97
N ALA A 190 -10.11 7.21 -5.45
CA ALA A 190 -9.85 8.39 -4.65
C ALA A 190 -10.59 9.61 -5.21
N ASP A 191 -10.92 10.55 -4.33
CA ASP A 191 -11.55 11.83 -4.69
C ASP A 191 -10.51 12.93 -4.97
N VAL A 192 -9.30 12.74 -4.44
CA VAL A 192 -8.22 13.72 -4.52
C VAL A 192 -6.86 13.02 -4.55
N ALA A 193 -5.89 13.64 -5.20
CA ALA A 193 -4.49 13.26 -5.12
C ALA A 193 -3.62 14.46 -4.76
N VAL A 194 -2.61 14.22 -3.93
CA VAL A 194 -1.56 15.19 -3.63
C VAL A 194 -0.22 14.49 -3.78
N GLY A 195 0.76 15.18 -4.37
CA GLY A 195 2.11 14.69 -4.53
C GLY A 195 3.13 15.62 -3.90
N HIS A 196 4.22 15.06 -3.39
CA HIS A 196 5.35 15.84 -2.89
C HIS A 196 6.48 15.87 -3.91
N SER A 197 6.81 17.04 -4.48
CA SER A 197 7.91 17.20 -5.45
C SER A 197 7.75 16.26 -6.65
N LEU A 198 8.53 15.17 -6.74
CA LEU A 198 8.35 14.15 -7.78
C LEU A 198 6.93 13.56 -7.80
N GLY A 199 6.31 13.39 -6.62
CA GLY A 199 4.98 12.83 -6.51
C GLY A 199 3.91 13.64 -7.23
N GLU A 200 4.14 14.94 -7.49
CA GLU A 200 3.19 15.78 -8.24
C GLU A 200 3.00 15.27 -9.68
N LEU A 201 4.05 14.72 -10.30
CA LEU A 201 3.92 14.10 -11.62
C LEU A 201 3.00 12.87 -11.57
N ALA A 202 3.10 12.05 -10.52
CA ALA A 202 2.24 10.90 -10.33
C ALA A 202 0.79 11.31 -10.02
N ALA A 203 0.59 12.39 -9.26
CA ALA A 203 -0.74 12.96 -9.01
C ALA A 203 -1.38 13.51 -10.30
N LEU A 204 -0.60 14.19 -11.16
CA LEU A 204 -1.06 14.67 -12.46
C LEU A 204 -1.39 13.51 -13.42
N HIS A 205 -0.59 12.43 -13.40
CA HIS A 205 -0.92 11.21 -14.13
C HIS A 205 -2.24 10.61 -13.65
N TRP A 206 -2.42 10.45 -12.33
CA TRP A 206 -3.67 9.96 -11.75
C TRP A 206 -4.88 10.83 -12.14
N ALA A 207 -4.70 12.16 -12.18
CA ALA A 207 -5.74 13.10 -12.61
C ALA A 207 -6.02 13.07 -14.13
N GLY A 208 -5.34 12.21 -14.90
CA GLY A 208 -5.53 12.06 -16.34
C GLY A 208 -4.86 13.14 -17.20
N ALA A 209 -4.01 13.99 -16.62
CA ALA A 209 -3.30 15.05 -17.35
C ALA A 209 -2.18 14.51 -18.25
N MET A 210 -1.66 13.31 -17.94
CA MET A 210 -0.66 12.61 -18.73
C MET A 210 -0.82 11.10 -18.59
N ASP A 211 -0.36 10.33 -19.59
CA ASP A 211 -0.35 8.87 -19.48
C ASP A 211 0.86 8.37 -18.68
N GLY A 212 0.88 7.06 -18.42
CA GLY A 212 1.93 6.44 -17.60
C GLY A 212 3.31 6.47 -18.26
N GLN A 213 3.38 6.44 -19.60
CA GLN A 213 4.65 6.49 -20.31
C GLN A 213 5.26 7.89 -20.21
N VAL A 214 4.44 8.93 -20.39
CA VAL A 214 4.82 10.34 -20.21
C VAL A 214 5.29 10.59 -18.78
N LEU A 215 4.63 10.03 -17.76
CA LEU A 215 5.08 10.10 -16.37
C LEU A 215 6.52 9.55 -16.20
N LEU A 216 6.77 8.35 -16.72
CA LEU A 216 8.08 7.70 -16.57
C LEU A 216 9.16 8.48 -17.31
N ASP A 217 8.89 8.96 -18.52
CA ASP A 217 9.85 9.73 -19.31
C ASP A 217 10.14 11.10 -18.68
N ALA A 218 9.11 11.77 -18.15
CA ALA A 218 9.28 13.02 -17.40
C ALA A 218 10.16 12.81 -16.16
N ALA A 219 9.96 11.73 -15.41
CA ALA A 219 10.79 11.40 -14.24
C ALA A 219 12.24 11.09 -14.63
N LYS A 220 12.48 10.38 -15.75
CA LYS A 220 13.83 10.11 -16.29
C LYS A 220 14.54 11.39 -16.69
N ILE A 221 13.87 12.27 -17.45
CA ILE A 221 14.43 13.54 -17.91
C ILE A 221 14.75 14.44 -16.71
N ARG A 222 13.81 14.57 -15.76
CA ARG A 222 14.01 15.40 -14.56
C ARG A 222 15.15 14.88 -13.69
N GLY A 223 15.22 13.57 -13.46
CA GLY A 223 16.31 12.96 -12.70
C GLY A 223 17.68 13.24 -13.33
N ARG A 224 17.81 13.06 -14.64
CA ARG A 224 19.05 13.33 -15.38
C ARG A 224 19.43 14.81 -15.36
N ALA A 225 18.47 15.70 -15.65
CA ALA A 225 18.73 17.13 -15.66
C ALA A 225 19.19 17.65 -14.28
N MET A 226 18.61 17.13 -13.19
CA MET A 226 19.06 17.46 -11.84
C MET A 226 20.48 16.92 -11.57
N ALA A 227 20.78 15.68 -11.96
CA ALA A 227 22.11 15.12 -11.77
C ALA A 227 23.20 15.87 -12.57
N GLU A 228 22.89 16.30 -13.80
CA GLU A 228 23.86 16.92 -14.71
C GLU A 228 24.01 18.44 -14.54
N HIS A 229 22.97 19.13 -14.05
CA HIS A 229 22.92 20.59 -14.07
C HIS A 229 22.66 21.26 -12.71
N SER A 230 22.45 20.50 -11.63
CA SER A 230 22.29 21.10 -10.31
C SER A 230 23.62 21.67 -9.78
N ALA A 231 23.54 22.87 -9.20
CA ALA A 231 24.63 23.41 -8.40
C ALA A 231 24.86 22.53 -7.16
N CYS A 232 26.09 22.49 -6.66
CA CYS A 232 26.42 21.74 -5.46
C CYS A 232 25.61 22.29 -4.26
N GLY A 233 24.88 21.41 -3.59
CA GLY A 233 24.02 21.76 -2.46
C GLY A 233 23.62 20.52 -1.66
N THR A 234 23.08 20.75 -0.46
CA THR A 234 22.56 19.69 0.41
C THR A 234 21.21 20.08 0.98
N MET A 235 20.42 19.10 1.39
CA MET A 235 19.15 19.32 2.08
C MET A 235 19.27 18.88 3.54
N ALA A 236 18.69 19.66 4.44
CA ALA A 236 18.60 19.33 5.86
C ALA A 236 17.13 19.33 6.30
N SER A 237 16.75 18.33 7.10
CA SER A 237 15.45 18.30 7.77
C SER A 237 15.57 18.98 9.13
N LEU A 238 14.73 19.99 9.39
CA LEU A 238 14.75 20.78 10.62
C LEU A 238 13.47 20.52 11.41
N GLY A 239 13.61 20.12 12.68
CA GLY A 239 12.50 19.98 13.62
C GLY A 239 12.00 21.33 14.15
N ALA A 240 11.74 22.30 13.28
CA ALA A 240 11.36 23.67 13.63
C ALA A 240 10.21 24.17 12.76
N ALA A 241 9.43 25.12 13.27
CA ALA A 241 8.35 25.75 12.51
C ALA A 241 8.90 26.60 11.35
N PRO A 242 8.17 26.74 10.21
CA PRO A 242 8.66 27.49 9.05
C PRO A 242 9.09 28.93 9.36
N ALA A 243 8.37 29.63 10.25
CA ALA A 243 8.71 31.00 10.65
C ALA A 243 10.09 31.08 11.34
N ALA A 244 10.41 30.13 12.22
CA ALA A 244 11.71 30.07 12.88
C ALA A 244 12.84 29.75 11.90
N VAL A 245 12.59 28.85 10.93
CA VAL A 245 13.57 28.53 9.87
C VAL A 245 13.83 29.75 8.97
N GLN A 246 12.80 30.52 8.65
CA GLN A 246 12.93 31.76 7.86
C GLN A 246 13.82 32.78 8.57
N GLU A 247 13.64 32.99 9.88
CA GLU A 247 14.51 33.88 10.66
C GLU A 247 15.98 33.42 10.66
N LEU A 248 16.21 32.11 10.81
CA LEU A 248 17.56 31.52 10.78
C LEU A 248 18.23 31.63 9.40
N THR A 249 17.46 31.64 8.33
CA THR A 249 17.96 31.69 6.94
C THR A 249 17.99 33.10 6.35
N ALA A 250 17.54 34.12 7.09
CA ALA A 250 17.50 35.52 6.68
C ALA A 250 18.88 36.22 6.67
N GLY A 251 19.89 35.58 6.07
CA GLY A 251 21.21 36.18 5.82
C GLY A 251 22.26 35.97 6.91
N LEU A 252 22.00 35.10 7.88
CA LEU A 252 23.04 34.64 8.81
C LEU A 252 23.94 33.61 8.11
N PRO A 253 25.28 33.70 8.23
CA PRO A 253 26.17 32.64 7.80
C PRO A 253 26.00 31.44 8.75
N VAL A 254 25.01 30.60 8.46
CA VAL A 254 24.75 29.39 9.25
C VAL A 254 25.61 28.26 8.70
N VAL A 255 26.34 27.59 9.59
CA VAL A 255 27.04 26.34 9.27
C VAL A 255 26.19 25.18 9.76
N VAL A 256 25.81 24.28 8.86
CA VAL A 256 25.21 23.00 9.23
C VAL A 256 26.35 22.07 9.62
N ALA A 257 26.58 21.90 10.92
CA ALA A 257 27.51 20.91 11.46
C ALA A 257 26.74 19.62 11.76
N GLY A 258 27.16 18.53 11.14
CA GLY A 258 26.63 17.17 11.33
C GLY A 258 27.76 16.19 11.58
#